data_AF-A0A0J6FFE7-F1
#
_entry.id   AF-A0A0J6FFE7-F1
#
_cell.length_a   1.000
_cell.length_b   1.000
_cell.length_c   1.000
_cell.angle_alpha   90.00
_cell.angle_beta   90.00
_cell.angle_gamma   90.00
#
_symmetry.space_group_name_H-M   'P 1'
#
loop_
_entity.id
_entity.type
_entity.pdbx_description
1 polymer ?
#
loop_
_entity_poly.entity_id
_entity_poly.type
_entity_poly.pdbx_seq_one_letter_code
_entity_poly.pdbx_strand_id
1 'polypeptide(L)'
;MQRTKKFRCWNNQIESYELELVDCTLIVRIEMLYVFKWIQVVDKRQNELYSRVYLSDSCRCELKIFTPGKYYFSLYGSNNGFNYEVFIGGKQIILELCDNNQWYFIMPIYTSWNRELIRKDRLDYVLCDTLLENQHMMRKAAIKLTVGCSSVREKVLVIHDFVASNIYYDLDSLSSKDSTNRTIEQIVNTKRCVCQGYADLTLVLLKSIGIHTENILCYAIRNIFESGWSNVVNRTADLNHVITRVKLENRWLFMDVTWDSNNRYENGIYIKGERISHRYFDMTLPFLSATHRFF
;
A
#
# COMPACT_ATOMS: atom_id res chain seq x y z
N MET A 1 15.49 -10.98 29.71
CA MET A 1 15.05 -9.77 28.98
C MET A 1 14.30 -10.24 27.74
N GLN A 2 12.98 -10.01 27.68
CA GLN A 2 12.12 -10.52 26.61
C GLN A 2 12.50 -9.82 25.29
N ARG A 3 12.96 -10.58 24.29
CA ARG A 3 13.39 -10.00 23.00
C ARG A 3 12.16 -9.74 22.13
N THR A 4 11.55 -8.58 22.32
CA THR A 4 10.45 -8.11 21.47
C THR A 4 10.98 -7.69 20.10
N LYS A 5 10.33 -8.14 19.03
CA LYS A 5 10.63 -7.70 17.65
C LYS A 5 9.35 -7.17 17.01
N LYS A 6 9.38 -5.93 16.56
CA LYS A 6 8.22 -5.26 15.97
C LYS A 6 8.35 -5.16 14.45
N PHE A 7 7.26 -5.43 13.74
CA PHE A 7 7.08 -5.13 12.33
C PHE A 7 5.82 -4.29 12.20
N ARG A 8 6.03 -2.98 12.06
CA ARG A 8 4.95 -2.03 11.83
C ARG A 8 4.78 -1.91 10.31
N CYS A 9 3.61 -2.25 9.79
CA CYS A 9 3.30 -1.94 8.37
C CYS A 9 2.90 -0.47 8.22
N TRP A 10 2.13 0.10 9.17
CA TRP A 10 1.50 1.41 9.06
C TRP A 10 0.90 1.93 10.39
N ASN A 11 0.61 3.24 10.49
CA ASN A 11 -0.16 3.86 11.59
C ASN A 11 -0.93 5.11 11.09
N ASN A 12 -2.26 5.15 11.21
CA ASN A 12 -3.11 6.34 11.02
C ASN A 12 -4.01 6.61 12.27
N GLN A 13 -4.76 7.72 12.31
CA GLN A 13 -5.62 8.12 13.45
C GLN A 13 -6.91 7.27 13.63
N ILE A 14 -7.27 6.44 12.66
CA ILE A 14 -8.54 5.70 12.47
C ILE A 14 -8.28 4.19 12.24
N GLU A 15 -7.09 3.82 11.77
CA GLU A 15 -6.66 2.48 11.40
C GLU A 15 -5.15 2.35 11.65
N SER A 16 -4.78 1.26 12.32
CA SER A 16 -3.40 0.97 12.65
C SER A 16 -3.16 -0.52 12.57
N TYR A 17 -2.00 -0.89 12.05
CA TYR A 17 -1.56 -2.27 11.98
C TYR A 17 -0.18 -2.37 12.62
N GLU A 18 -0.07 -3.20 13.63
CA GLU A 18 1.19 -3.48 14.28
C GLU A 18 1.31 -4.97 14.57
N LEU A 19 2.35 -5.59 14.00
CA LEU A 19 2.76 -6.92 14.42
C LEU A 19 3.92 -6.84 15.39
N GLU A 20 3.85 -7.69 16.39
CA GLU A 20 4.86 -7.80 17.42
C GLU A 20 5.08 -9.27 17.73
N LEU A 21 6.31 -9.75 17.55
CA LEU A 21 6.74 -11.06 18.00
C LEU A 21 7.30 -10.94 19.41
N VAL A 22 6.69 -11.67 20.34
CA VAL A 22 7.12 -11.81 21.73
C VAL A 22 7.28 -13.31 21.99
N ASP A 23 8.52 -13.77 22.02
CA ASP A 23 8.88 -15.20 22.08
C ASP A 23 8.20 -15.99 20.94
N CYS A 24 7.26 -16.89 21.24
CA CYS A 24 6.46 -17.63 20.26
C CYS A 24 5.06 -17.04 20.02
N THR A 25 4.75 -15.87 20.59
CA THR A 25 3.47 -15.20 20.41
C THR A 25 3.60 -14.09 19.37
N LEU A 26 2.83 -14.20 18.29
CA LEU A 26 2.57 -13.11 17.36
C LEU A 26 1.38 -12.31 17.89
N ILE A 27 1.63 -11.09 18.34
CA ILE A 27 0.61 -10.13 18.70
C ILE A 27 0.27 -9.33 17.46
N VAL A 28 -1.01 -9.34 17.11
CA VAL A 28 -1.56 -8.67 15.95
C VAL A 28 -2.50 -7.58 16.46
N ARG A 29 -2.13 -6.31 16.31
CA ARG A 29 -3.01 -5.17 16.63
C ARG A 29 -3.48 -4.56 15.32
N ILE A 30 -4.78 -4.60 15.08
CA ILE A 30 -5.41 -4.19 13.83
C ILE A 30 -6.68 -3.44 14.15
N GLU A 31 -6.61 -2.15 13.90
CA GLU A 31 -7.75 -1.27 13.76
C GLU A 31 -8.00 -1.10 12.26
N MET A 32 -9.13 -1.60 11.78
CA MET A 32 -9.55 -1.54 10.37
C MET A 32 -11.06 -1.53 10.30
N LEU A 33 -11.61 -1.08 9.17
CA LEU A 33 -13.05 -1.01 8.95
C LEU A 33 -13.80 -2.36 8.98
N TYR A 34 -13.10 -3.50 8.86
CA TYR A 34 -13.73 -4.82 8.90
C TYR A 34 -14.10 -5.27 10.32
N VAL A 35 -15.34 -5.75 10.47
CA VAL A 35 -15.86 -6.32 11.72
C VAL A 35 -15.18 -7.65 12.07
N PHE A 36 -15.06 -8.54 11.09
CA PHE A 36 -14.44 -9.84 11.25
C PHE A 36 -13.05 -9.82 10.62
N LYS A 37 -12.07 -10.28 11.39
CA LYS A 37 -10.67 -10.37 10.97
C LYS A 37 -10.26 -11.84 11.04
N TRP A 38 -9.61 -12.33 10.00
CA TRP A 38 -9.10 -13.70 9.95
C TRP A 38 -7.60 -13.68 9.73
N ILE A 39 -6.85 -14.30 10.64
CA ILE A 39 -5.41 -14.47 10.51
C ILE A 39 -5.12 -15.90 10.10
N GLN A 40 -4.19 -16.06 9.17
CA GLN A 40 -3.64 -17.36 8.78
C GLN A 40 -2.11 -17.29 8.78
N VAL A 41 -1.45 -18.35 9.26
CA VAL A 41 -0.02 -18.56 9.09
C VAL A 41 0.19 -19.91 8.43
N VAL A 42 0.90 -19.89 7.29
CA VAL A 42 1.16 -21.09 6.48
C VAL A 42 2.65 -21.33 6.27
N ASP A 43 3.04 -22.56 5.94
CA ASP A 43 4.40 -22.88 5.49
C ASP A 43 4.61 -22.62 3.98
N LYS A 44 5.80 -22.96 3.46
CA LYS A 44 6.13 -22.84 2.03
C LYS A 44 5.26 -23.69 1.09
N ARG A 45 4.64 -24.74 1.60
CA ARG A 45 3.76 -25.66 0.86
C ARG A 45 2.28 -25.28 1.02
N GLN A 46 1.99 -24.13 1.64
CA GLN A 46 0.64 -23.66 1.96
C GLN A 46 -0.09 -24.53 2.98
N ASN A 47 0.63 -25.32 3.78
CA ASN A 47 0.01 -26.02 4.90
C ASN A 47 -0.34 -25.00 5.99
N GLU A 48 -1.58 -25.03 6.44
CA GLU A 48 -2.06 -24.19 7.54
C GLU A 48 -1.47 -24.64 8.88
N LEU A 49 -0.83 -23.71 9.58
CA LEU A 49 -0.21 -23.95 10.89
C LEU A 49 -0.92 -23.20 12.02
N TYR A 50 -1.55 -22.08 11.68
CA TYR A 50 -2.37 -21.30 12.59
C TYR A 50 -3.47 -20.61 11.79
N SER A 51 -4.69 -20.62 12.34
CA SER A 51 -5.84 -19.96 11.73
C SER A 51 -6.82 -19.53 12.80
N ARG A 52 -7.25 -18.27 12.76
CA ARG A 52 -8.19 -17.73 13.74
C ARG A 52 -8.99 -16.54 13.21
N VAL A 53 -10.31 -16.62 13.37
CA VAL A 53 -11.21 -15.48 13.23
C VAL A 53 -11.36 -14.77 14.58
N TYR A 54 -11.39 -13.44 14.58
CA TYR A 54 -11.58 -12.60 15.76
C TYR A 54 -12.28 -11.28 15.37
N LEU A 55 -12.92 -10.64 16.35
CA LEU A 55 -13.69 -9.41 16.15
C LEU A 55 -13.02 -8.18 16.82
N SER A 56 -12.13 -8.41 17.79
CA SER A 56 -11.43 -7.34 18.51
C SER A 56 -10.41 -6.63 17.64
N ASP A 57 -9.95 -5.45 18.05
CA ASP A 57 -8.84 -4.74 17.39
C ASP A 57 -7.46 -5.30 17.72
N SER A 58 -7.42 -6.35 18.52
CA SER A 58 -6.18 -7.08 18.76
C SER A 58 -6.44 -8.57 18.88
N CYS A 59 -5.49 -9.35 18.40
CA CYS A 59 -5.45 -10.80 18.50
C CYS A 59 -4.06 -11.21 18.98
N ARG A 60 -4.02 -12.20 19.88
CA ARG A 60 -2.79 -12.88 20.27
C ARG A 60 -2.79 -14.24 19.59
N CYS A 61 -1.75 -14.51 18.82
CA CYS A 61 -1.54 -15.74 18.06
C CYS A 61 -0.36 -16.51 18.65
N GLU A 62 -0.64 -17.60 19.36
CA GLU A 62 0.41 -18.50 19.83
C GLU A 62 0.88 -19.40 18.69
N LEU A 63 2.09 -19.16 18.20
CA LEU A 63 2.70 -19.94 17.13
C LEU A 63 3.30 -21.22 17.72
N LYS A 64 2.48 -22.26 17.85
CA LYS A 64 2.91 -23.61 18.31
C LYS A 64 3.62 -24.38 17.19
N ILE A 65 4.63 -23.75 16.60
CA ILE A 65 5.42 -24.26 15.48
C ILE A 65 6.85 -24.44 15.99
N PHE A 66 7.42 -25.63 15.78
CA PHE A 66 8.71 -26.03 16.35
C PHE A 66 9.76 -26.41 15.29
N THR A 67 9.36 -26.43 14.02
CA THR A 67 10.28 -26.72 12.92
C THR A 67 10.93 -25.41 12.48
N PRO A 68 12.26 -25.30 12.42
CA PRO A 68 12.89 -24.12 11.85
C PRO A 68 12.49 -23.92 10.38
N GLY A 69 12.26 -22.68 9.98
CA GLY A 69 11.81 -22.38 8.63
C GLY A 69 11.15 -21.02 8.45
N LYS A 70 10.67 -20.80 7.22
CA LYS A 70 9.95 -19.58 6.83
C LYS A 70 8.46 -19.84 6.73
N TYR A 71 7.70 -18.90 7.26
CA TYR A 71 6.24 -18.92 7.36
C TYR A 71 5.66 -17.63 6.81
N TYR A 72 4.43 -17.69 6.32
CA TYR A 72 3.79 -16.60 5.61
C TYR A 72 2.54 -16.19 6.35
N PHE A 73 2.46 -14.91 6.71
CA PHE A 73 1.33 -14.33 7.40
C PHE A 73 0.35 -13.75 6.39
N SER A 74 -0.91 -14.17 6.52
CA SER A 74 -2.03 -13.57 5.81
C SER A 74 -3.05 -13.04 6.80
N LEU A 75 -3.67 -11.93 6.44
CA LEU A 75 -4.76 -11.28 7.14
C LEU A 75 -5.88 -11.03 6.14
N TYR A 76 -7.08 -11.42 6.53
CA TYR A 76 -8.29 -11.22 5.75
C TYR A 76 -9.31 -10.44 6.57
N GLY A 77 -10.15 -9.69 5.89
CA GLY A 77 -11.23 -8.90 6.49
C GLY A 77 -12.59 -9.26 5.91
N SER A 78 -13.63 -9.22 6.73
CA SER A 78 -15.02 -9.42 6.32
C SER A 78 -15.97 -8.56 7.14
N ASN A 79 -17.04 -8.07 6.52
CA ASN A 79 -18.12 -7.35 7.22
C ASN A 79 -19.24 -8.30 7.68
N ASN A 80 -19.40 -9.44 7.03
CA ASN A 80 -20.49 -10.39 7.29
C ASN A 80 -20.02 -11.70 7.94
N GLY A 81 -18.70 -11.93 8.02
CA GLY A 81 -18.12 -13.13 8.60
C GLY A 81 -18.11 -14.35 7.68
N PHE A 82 -18.54 -14.22 6.42
CA PHE A 82 -18.60 -15.31 5.44
C PHE A 82 -17.71 -15.03 4.21
N ASN A 83 -17.70 -13.80 3.72
CA ASN A 83 -16.92 -13.41 2.55
C ASN A 83 -15.68 -12.64 3.02
N TYR A 84 -14.53 -13.32 3.03
CA TYR A 84 -13.27 -12.73 3.45
C TYR A 84 -12.45 -12.26 2.26
N GLU A 85 -11.99 -11.03 2.33
CA GLU A 85 -11.08 -10.43 1.35
C GLU A 85 -9.66 -10.38 1.91
N VAL A 86 -8.68 -10.64 1.06
CA VAL A 86 -7.28 -10.60 1.48
C VAL A 86 -6.86 -9.15 1.71
N PHE A 87 -6.47 -8.83 2.95
CA PHE A 87 -5.91 -7.53 3.33
C PHE A 87 -4.38 -7.53 3.36
N ILE A 88 -3.77 -8.57 3.92
CA ILE A 88 -2.33 -8.84 3.77
C ILE A 88 -2.23 -10.29 3.35
N GLY A 89 -1.39 -10.60 2.37
CA GLY A 89 -1.25 -11.98 1.97
C GLY A 89 -0.13 -12.21 0.98
N GLY A 90 -0.01 -13.47 0.56
CA GLY A 90 1.11 -13.91 -0.25
C GLY A 90 2.42 -13.75 0.52
N LYS A 91 3.47 -13.28 -0.15
CA LYS A 91 4.81 -13.15 0.43
C LYS A 91 5.11 -11.76 0.99
N GLN A 92 4.07 -11.00 1.39
CA GLN A 92 4.25 -9.64 1.92
C GLN A 92 4.88 -9.63 3.30
N ILE A 93 4.48 -10.56 4.18
CA ILE A 93 5.00 -10.67 5.54
C ILE A 93 5.44 -12.09 5.79
N ILE A 94 6.74 -12.22 6.03
CA ILE A 94 7.40 -13.50 6.19
C ILE A 94 7.96 -13.55 7.61
N LEU A 95 7.59 -14.58 8.34
CA LEU A 95 8.13 -14.92 9.64
C LEU A 95 9.22 -15.99 9.45
N GLU A 96 10.28 -15.95 10.25
CA GLU A 96 11.29 -17.00 10.29
C GLU A 96 11.47 -17.49 11.72
N LEU A 97 11.36 -18.81 11.90
CA LEU A 97 11.81 -19.50 13.10
C LEU A 97 13.21 -20.04 12.83
N CYS A 98 14.21 -19.51 13.54
CA CYS A 98 15.59 -19.98 13.42
C CYS A 98 15.82 -21.26 14.25
N ASP A 99 16.92 -21.97 13.97
CA ASP A 99 17.30 -23.21 14.68
C ASP A 99 17.48 -23.03 16.20
N ASN A 100 17.69 -21.79 16.65
CA ASN A 100 17.76 -21.44 18.07
C ASN A 100 16.39 -21.13 18.70
N ASN A 101 15.29 -21.53 18.04
CA ASN A 101 13.90 -21.30 18.45
C ASN A 101 13.50 -19.83 18.62
N GLN A 102 14.16 -18.92 17.90
CA GLN A 102 13.80 -17.50 17.92
C GLN A 102 13.06 -17.10 16.65
N TRP A 103 11.97 -16.34 16.84
CA TRP A 103 11.16 -15.79 15.76
C TRP A 103 11.66 -14.44 15.28
N TYR A 104 11.63 -14.21 13.97
CA TYR A 104 11.97 -12.94 13.32
C TYR A 104 10.97 -12.59 12.22
N PHE A 105 10.82 -11.29 11.95
CA PHE A 105 10.28 -10.85 10.65
C PHE A 105 11.41 -10.78 9.64
N ILE A 106 11.23 -11.43 8.49
CA ILE A 106 12.13 -11.29 7.37
C ILE A 106 11.84 -9.95 6.69
N MET A 107 12.87 -9.10 6.65
CA MET A 107 12.81 -7.85 5.91
C MET A 107 12.76 -8.11 4.41
N PRO A 108 11.86 -7.46 3.65
CA PRO A 108 11.85 -7.59 2.21
C PRO A 108 13.17 -7.18 1.57
N ILE A 109 13.60 -7.94 0.54
CA ILE A 109 14.94 -7.85 -0.04
C ILE A 109 15.30 -6.43 -0.53
N TYR A 110 14.33 -5.67 -1.04
CA TYR A 110 14.53 -4.31 -1.53
C TYR A 110 14.42 -3.21 -0.47
N THR A 111 14.20 -3.56 0.81
CA THR A 111 14.16 -2.56 1.89
C THR A 111 15.47 -1.78 1.95
N SER A 112 16.61 -2.48 1.97
CA SER A 112 17.92 -1.83 2.06
C SER A 112 18.26 -1.05 0.79
N TRP A 113 17.88 -1.58 -0.37
CA TRP A 113 18.06 -0.93 -1.66
C TRP A 113 17.30 0.39 -1.75
N ASN A 114 15.98 0.36 -1.53
CA ASN A 114 15.13 1.55 -1.57
C ASN A 114 15.60 2.59 -0.53
N ARG A 115 16.03 2.13 0.66
CA ARG A 115 16.56 3.00 1.71
C ARG A 115 17.81 3.74 1.26
N GLU A 116 18.72 3.03 0.59
CA GLU A 116 19.98 3.62 0.12
C GLU A 116 19.74 4.65 -0.99
N LEU A 117 18.81 4.39 -1.90
CA LEU A 117 18.41 5.37 -2.93
C LEU A 117 17.80 6.62 -2.30
N ILE A 118 16.89 6.48 -1.32
CA ILE A 118 16.35 7.61 -0.56
C ILE A 118 17.48 8.39 0.13
N ARG A 119 18.40 7.70 0.81
CA ARG A 119 19.49 8.33 1.58
C ARG A 119 20.45 9.11 0.68
N LYS A 120 20.66 8.64 -0.54
CA LYS A 120 21.53 9.27 -1.54
C LYS A 120 20.81 10.30 -2.42
N ASP A 121 19.50 10.49 -2.23
CA ASP A 121 18.64 11.30 -3.10
C ASP A 121 18.75 10.92 -4.59
N ARG A 122 18.66 9.61 -4.85
CA ARG A 122 18.80 9.01 -6.18
C ARG A 122 17.52 8.30 -6.63
N LEU A 123 16.35 8.84 -6.29
CA LEU A 123 15.10 8.27 -6.78
C LEU A 123 14.81 8.81 -8.18
N ASP A 124 14.27 7.95 -9.03
CA ASP A 124 13.67 8.38 -10.29
C ASP A 124 12.30 9.03 -10.04
N TYR A 125 12.17 10.30 -10.45
CA TYR A 125 10.94 11.08 -10.29
C TYR A 125 10.21 11.24 -11.62
N VAL A 126 8.88 11.35 -11.56
CA VAL A 126 8.02 11.67 -12.70
C VAL A 126 7.48 13.08 -12.56
N LEU A 127 7.57 13.86 -13.63
CA LEU A 127 6.98 15.19 -13.70
C LEU A 127 5.54 15.10 -14.23
N CYS A 128 4.66 15.94 -13.69
CA CYS A 128 3.32 16.14 -14.23
C CYS A 128 3.35 17.38 -15.13
N ASP A 129 3.34 17.17 -16.44
CA ASP A 129 3.49 18.25 -17.43
C ASP A 129 2.38 19.30 -17.34
N THR A 130 1.18 18.90 -16.90
CA THR A 130 -0.01 19.77 -16.83
C THR A 130 -0.22 20.40 -15.44
N LEU A 131 0.79 20.31 -14.55
CA LEU A 131 0.72 20.85 -13.18
C LEU A 131 0.39 22.34 -13.16
N LEU A 132 1.12 23.16 -13.92
CA LEU A 132 0.99 24.63 -13.88
C LEU A 132 -0.36 25.08 -14.45
N GLU A 133 -0.79 24.47 -15.54
CA GLU A 133 -2.08 24.75 -16.20
C GLU A 133 -3.27 24.48 -15.27
N ASN A 134 -3.17 23.43 -14.45
CA ASN A 134 -4.27 22.97 -13.61
C ASN A 134 -4.22 23.48 -12.16
N GLN A 135 -3.16 24.19 -11.77
CA GLN A 135 -2.91 24.56 -10.38
C GLN A 135 -4.05 25.38 -9.77
N HIS A 136 -4.58 26.36 -10.50
CA HIS A 136 -5.67 27.22 -9.99
C HIS A 136 -6.98 26.45 -9.80
N MET A 137 -7.37 25.63 -10.79
CA MET A 137 -8.59 24.83 -10.71
C MET A 137 -8.51 23.82 -9.56
N MET A 138 -7.38 23.10 -9.46
CA MET A 138 -7.18 22.09 -8.42
C MET A 138 -7.04 22.70 -7.03
N ARG A 139 -6.50 23.94 -6.90
CA ARG A 139 -6.44 24.65 -5.62
C ARG A 139 -7.80 24.84 -4.98
N LYS A 140 -8.81 25.23 -5.76
CA LYS A 140 -10.17 25.43 -5.24
C LYS A 140 -10.76 24.11 -4.73
N ALA A 141 -10.57 23.02 -5.48
CA ALA A 141 -11.02 21.69 -5.08
C ALA A 141 -10.30 21.22 -3.80
N ALA A 142 -8.97 21.32 -3.78
CA ALA A 142 -8.15 20.91 -2.64
C ALA A 142 -8.46 21.70 -1.36
N ILE A 143 -8.66 23.03 -1.44
CA ILE A 143 -9.11 23.84 -0.29
C ILE A 143 -10.44 23.32 0.24
N LYS A 144 -11.41 23.07 -0.65
CA LYS A 144 -12.74 22.58 -0.24
C LYS A 144 -12.66 21.20 0.41
N LEU A 145 -11.88 20.28 -0.16
CA LEU A 145 -11.68 18.93 0.39
C LEU A 145 -11.02 18.97 1.77
N THR A 146 -10.11 19.90 1.99
CA THR A 146 -9.29 19.96 3.20
C THR A 146 -9.84 20.88 4.29
N VAL A 147 -11.08 21.38 4.14
CA VAL A 147 -11.77 22.14 5.19
C VAL A 147 -11.88 21.27 6.45
N GLY A 148 -11.50 21.84 7.60
CA GLY A 148 -11.57 21.15 8.90
C GLY A 148 -10.41 20.21 9.21
N CYS A 149 -9.49 19.96 8.26
CA CYS A 149 -8.28 19.18 8.52
C CYS A 149 -7.30 19.99 9.40
N SER A 150 -6.86 19.40 10.49
CA SER A 150 -5.99 20.01 11.50
C SER A 150 -4.50 19.75 11.26
N SER A 151 -4.15 18.77 10.42
CA SER A 151 -2.76 18.40 10.11
C SER A 151 -2.50 18.21 8.62
N VAL A 152 -1.25 18.36 8.17
CA VAL A 152 -0.85 18.04 6.78
C VAL A 152 -1.23 16.61 6.44
N ARG A 153 -1.04 15.68 7.37
CA ARG A 153 -1.37 14.27 7.19
C ARG A 153 -2.87 14.03 6.95
N GLU A 154 -3.75 14.69 7.70
CA GLU A 154 -5.21 14.63 7.46
C GLU A 154 -5.57 15.18 6.08
N LYS A 155 -4.96 16.30 5.66
CA LYS A 155 -5.16 16.85 4.31
C LYS A 155 -4.75 15.84 3.23
N VAL A 156 -3.63 15.15 3.44
CA VAL A 156 -3.15 14.10 2.54
C VAL A 156 -4.10 12.91 2.51
N LEU A 157 -4.64 12.48 3.67
CA LEU A 157 -5.62 11.39 3.74
C LEU A 157 -6.91 11.74 3.00
N VAL A 158 -7.48 12.92 3.21
CA VAL A 158 -8.73 13.30 2.54
C VAL A 158 -8.55 13.45 1.02
N ILE A 159 -7.40 13.97 0.57
CA ILE A 159 -7.10 14.04 -0.87
C ILE A 159 -6.86 12.64 -1.44
N HIS A 160 -6.10 11.79 -0.75
CA HIS A 160 -5.93 10.38 -1.10
C HIS A 160 -7.29 9.70 -1.29
N ASP A 161 -8.17 9.83 -0.30
CA ASP A 161 -9.47 9.17 -0.28
C ASP A 161 -10.38 9.71 -1.38
N PHE A 162 -10.34 11.02 -1.63
CA PHE A 162 -11.04 11.62 -2.74
C PHE A 162 -10.58 11.02 -4.08
N VAL A 163 -9.28 10.92 -4.33
CA VAL A 163 -8.77 10.37 -5.59
C VAL A 163 -9.10 8.88 -5.71
N ALA A 164 -8.77 8.06 -4.70
CA ALA A 164 -9.02 6.62 -4.70
C ALA A 164 -10.51 6.28 -4.83
N SER A 165 -11.39 7.08 -4.24
CA SER A 165 -12.84 6.87 -4.38
C SER A 165 -13.41 7.37 -5.70
N ASN A 166 -12.83 8.37 -6.38
CA ASN A 166 -13.49 9.00 -7.54
C ASN A 166 -12.89 8.62 -8.89
N ILE A 167 -11.67 8.07 -8.92
CA ILE A 167 -11.00 7.68 -10.16
C ILE A 167 -11.11 6.16 -10.35
N TYR A 168 -11.17 5.73 -11.62
CA TYR A 168 -11.29 4.34 -12.06
C TYR A 168 -10.02 3.94 -12.82
N TYR A 169 -9.46 2.77 -12.47
CA TYR A 169 -8.28 2.26 -13.15
C TYR A 169 -8.63 1.78 -14.56
N ASP A 170 -8.01 2.37 -15.58
CA ASP A 170 -8.36 2.18 -16.98
C ASP A 170 -7.67 0.93 -17.57
N LEU A 171 -8.31 -0.23 -17.43
CA LEU A 171 -7.80 -1.51 -17.94
C LEU A 171 -7.86 -1.60 -19.47
N ASP A 172 -8.83 -0.92 -20.07
CA ASP A 172 -8.95 -0.83 -21.53
C ASP A 172 -7.79 -0.03 -22.13
N SER A 173 -7.43 1.10 -21.51
CA SER A 173 -6.27 1.90 -21.93
C SER A 173 -4.93 1.22 -21.64
N LEU A 174 -4.85 0.37 -20.61
CA LEU A 174 -3.64 -0.39 -20.30
C LEU A 174 -3.39 -1.53 -21.31
N SER A 175 -4.47 -2.14 -21.80
CA SER A 175 -4.42 -3.26 -22.76
C SER A 175 -4.26 -2.80 -24.20
N SER A 176 -4.74 -1.60 -24.54
CA SER A 176 -4.51 -0.95 -25.83
C SER A 176 -3.20 -0.15 -25.84
N LYS A 177 -2.55 -0.04 -27.00
CA LYS A 177 -1.36 0.83 -27.16
C LYS A 177 -1.71 2.32 -27.19
N ASP A 178 -3.01 2.64 -27.25
CA ASP A 178 -3.53 4.00 -27.25
C ASP A 178 -3.79 4.42 -25.81
N SER A 179 -2.78 5.00 -25.17
CA SER A 179 -3.00 5.48 -23.81
C SER A 179 -3.92 6.70 -23.85
N THR A 180 -5.11 6.57 -23.28
CA THR A 180 -6.09 7.65 -23.17
C THR A 180 -6.05 8.26 -21.76
N ASN A 181 -6.40 9.55 -21.62
CA ASN A 181 -6.47 10.29 -20.35
C ASN A 181 -5.12 10.52 -19.64
N ARG A 182 -4.24 11.34 -20.24
CA ARG A 182 -2.93 11.71 -19.69
C ARG A 182 -2.91 13.04 -18.95
N THR A 183 -3.84 13.95 -19.25
CA THR A 183 -3.87 15.28 -18.63
C THR A 183 -4.81 15.32 -17.43
N ILE A 184 -4.57 16.22 -16.47
CA ILE A 184 -5.47 16.40 -15.32
C ILE A 184 -6.89 16.72 -15.76
N GLU A 185 -7.07 17.55 -16.79
CA GLU A 185 -8.39 17.88 -17.33
C GLU A 185 -9.13 16.65 -17.86
N GLN A 186 -8.43 15.80 -18.63
CA GLN A 186 -8.99 14.55 -19.13
C GLN A 186 -9.37 13.63 -17.97
N ILE A 187 -8.48 13.44 -17.00
CA ILE A 187 -8.71 12.59 -15.83
C ILE A 187 -9.91 13.08 -15.01
N VAL A 188 -10.02 14.40 -14.80
CA VAL A 188 -11.14 14.99 -14.06
C VAL A 188 -12.45 14.84 -14.82
N ASN A 189 -12.43 14.94 -16.15
CA ASN A 189 -13.62 14.82 -17.00
C ASN A 189 -14.09 13.36 -17.13
N THR A 190 -13.18 12.44 -17.44
CA THR A 190 -13.50 11.02 -17.70
C THR A 190 -13.51 10.18 -16.44
N LYS A 191 -12.91 10.65 -15.33
CA LYS A 191 -12.76 9.91 -14.08
C LYS A 191 -11.97 8.60 -14.22
N ARG A 192 -11.15 8.42 -15.26
CA ARG A 192 -10.35 7.20 -15.43
C ARG A 192 -8.94 7.49 -15.93
N CYS A 193 -7.99 6.68 -15.49
CA CYS A 193 -6.58 6.71 -15.91
C CYS A 193 -5.84 5.45 -15.44
N VAL A 194 -4.57 5.32 -15.85
CA VAL A 194 -3.62 4.35 -15.26
C VAL A 194 -2.89 4.94 -14.05
N CYS A 195 -1.93 4.21 -13.49
CA CYS A 195 -1.25 4.54 -12.22
C CYS A 195 -0.66 5.96 -12.16
N GLN A 196 -0.03 6.42 -13.25
CA GLN A 196 0.51 7.78 -13.30
C GLN A 196 -0.57 8.86 -13.13
N GLY A 197 -1.77 8.68 -13.68
CA GLY A 197 -2.84 9.67 -13.55
C GLY A 197 -3.38 9.80 -12.12
N TYR A 198 -3.42 8.70 -11.35
CA TYR A 198 -3.74 8.73 -9.92
C TYR A 198 -2.70 9.54 -9.14
N ALA A 199 -1.42 9.25 -9.40
CA ALA A 199 -0.30 9.94 -8.76
C ALA A 199 -0.28 11.44 -9.14
N ASP A 200 -0.51 11.77 -10.41
CA ASP A 200 -0.50 13.14 -10.91
C ASP A 200 -1.66 13.96 -10.34
N LEU A 201 -2.89 13.45 -10.36
CA LEU A 201 -4.03 14.16 -9.76
C LEU A 201 -3.82 14.42 -8.27
N THR A 202 -3.29 13.42 -7.55
CA THR A 202 -2.95 13.56 -6.14
C THR A 202 -1.86 14.61 -5.91
N LEU A 203 -0.81 14.59 -6.74
CA LEU A 203 0.28 15.57 -6.70
C LEU A 203 -0.21 16.98 -6.97
N VAL A 204 -1.03 17.20 -8.00
CA VAL A 204 -1.55 18.53 -8.34
C VAL A 204 -2.46 19.06 -7.23
N LEU A 205 -3.38 18.24 -6.70
CA LEU A 205 -4.23 18.63 -5.58
C LEU A 205 -3.41 19.08 -4.36
N LEU A 206 -2.40 18.30 -3.96
CA LEU A 206 -1.56 18.63 -2.81
C LEU A 206 -0.66 19.85 -3.04
N LYS A 207 0.06 19.89 -4.18
CA LYS A 207 0.94 21.02 -4.52
C LYS A 207 0.16 22.34 -4.63
N SER A 208 -1.08 22.29 -5.12
CA SER A 208 -1.91 23.49 -5.29
C SER A 208 -2.24 24.22 -3.98
N ILE A 209 -2.18 23.51 -2.85
CA ILE A 209 -2.36 24.06 -1.49
C ILE A 209 -1.04 24.14 -0.69
N GLY A 210 0.10 24.10 -1.38
CA GLY A 210 1.42 24.32 -0.80
C GLY A 210 2.02 23.13 -0.06
N ILE A 211 1.50 21.91 -0.27
CA ILE A 211 2.06 20.70 0.32
C ILE A 211 3.14 20.14 -0.61
N HIS A 212 4.33 19.86 -0.06
CA HIS A 212 5.47 19.34 -0.81
C HIS A 212 5.26 17.85 -1.14
N THR A 213 5.11 17.56 -2.42
CA THR A 213 4.68 16.25 -2.94
C THR A 213 5.48 15.88 -4.19
N GLU A 214 5.84 14.61 -4.33
CA GLU A 214 6.65 14.10 -5.45
C GLU A 214 6.12 12.75 -5.91
N ASN A 215 6.11 12.53 -7.23
CA ASN A 215 5.80 11.24 -7.83
C ASN A 215 7.10 10.49 -8.11
N ILE A 216 7.15 9.23 -7.69
CA ILE A 216 8.31 8.36 -7.80
C ILE A 216 7.98 7.28 -8.82
N LEU A 217 8.86 7.12 -9.80
CA LEU A 217 8.82 6.02 -10.74
C LEU A 217 9.40 4.79 -10.07
N CYS A 218 8.71 3.66 -10.17
CA CYS A 218 9.14 2.43 -9.53
C CYS A 218 8.70 1.19 -10.31
N TYR A 219 9.21 0.04 -9.87
CA TYR A 219 8.67 -1.25 -10.25
C TYR A 219 7.77 -1.77 -9.12
N ALA A 220 6.61 -2.30 -9.47
CA ALA A 220 5.68 -2.93 -8.55
C ALA A 220 5.30 -4.34 -9.02
N ILE A 221 5.33 -5.31 -8.10
CA ILE A 221 4.92 -6.69 -8.36
C ILE A 221 3.40 -6.74 -8.53
N ARG A 222 2.94 -7.12 -9.73
CA ARG A 222 1.50 -7.24 -10.03
C ARG A 222 0.79 -8.36 -9.26
N ASN A 223 1.46 -9.48 -8.99
CA ASN A 223 0.89 -10.60 -8.22
C ASN A 223 1.89 -11.12 -7.17
N ILE A 224 1.70 -10.70 -5.91
CA ILE A 224 2.58 -11.08 -4.79
C ILE A 224 2.29 -12.50 -4.25
N PHE A 225 1.17 -13.12 -4.64
CA PHE A 225 0.76 -14.46 -4.20
C PHE A 225 1.50 -15.58 -4.93
N GLU A 226 2.07 -15.30 -6.10
CA GLU A 226 2.87 -16.27 -6.85
C GLU A 226 4.31 -16.33 -6.28
N SER A 227 5.31 -16.09 -7.13
CA SER A 227 6.71 -16.14 -6.75
C SER A 227 7.15 -14.86 -6.01
N GLY A 228 6.45 -13.72 -6.19
CA GLY A 228 6.86 -12.44 -5.60
C GLY A 228 8.30 -12.10 -6.00
N TRP A 229 9.14 -11.65 -5.06
CA TRP A 229 10.55 -11.37 -5.35
C TRP A 229 11.41 -12.60 -5.69
N SER A 230 10.91 -13.82 -5.49
CA SER A 230 11.64 -15.02 -5.95
C SER A 230 11.57 -15.19 -7.47
N ASN A 231 10.66 -14.48 -8.15
CA ASN A 231 10.65 -14.43 -9.62
C ASN A 231 11.83 -13.59 -10.12
N VAL A 232 12.63 -14.14 -11.03
CA VAL A 232 13.72 -13.38 -11.65
C VAL A 232 13.21 -12.16 -12.41
N VAL A 233 12.06 -12.28 -13.10
CA VAL A 233 11.45 -11.18 -13.87
C VAL A 233 11.16 -10.00 -12.96
N ASN A 234 10.61 -10.24 -11.77
CA ASN A 234 10.32 -9.18 -10.81
C ASN A 234 11.59 -8.47 -10.31
N ARG A 235 12.77 -9.10 -10.43
CA ARG A 235 14.06 -8.51 -10.03
C ARG A 235 14.81 -7.85 -11.20
N THR A 236 14.41 -8.07 -12.44
CA THR A 236 15.11 -7.56 -13.62
C THR A 236 14.25 -6.66 -14.49
N ALA A 237 12.94 -6.67 -14.32
CA ALA A 237 12.01 -5.85 -15.10
C ALA A 237 12.22 -4.35 -14.84
N ASP A 238 11.97 -3.59 -15.90
CA ASP A 238 11.98 -2.13 -15.88
C ASP A 238 10.82 -1.55 -15.07
N LEU A 239 10.89 -0.25 -14.83
CA LEU A 239 9.87 0.56 -14.18
C LEU A 239 8.48 0.33 -14.81
N ASN A 240 7.46 0.14 -13.99
CA ASN A 240 6.10 -0.17 -14.45
C ASN A 240 4.99 0.52 -13.64
N HIS A 241 5.34 1.34 -12.64
CA HIS A 241 4.37 1.91 -11.71
C HIS A 241 4.82 3.26 -11.17
N VAL A 242 3.87 4.09 -10.75
CA VAL A 242 4.13 5.41 -10.17
C VAL A 242 3.39 5.52 -8.85
N ILE A 243 4.12 5.93 -7.81
CA ILE A 243 3.57 6.20 -6.46
C ILE A 243 3.86 7.64 -6.04
N THR A 244 3.21 8.11 -5.00
CA THR A 244 3.38 9.48 -4.50
C THR A 244 4.02 9.48 -3.11
N ARG A 245 4.93 10.41 -2.85
CA ARG A 245 5.39 10.74 -1.49
C ARG A 245 5.11 12.18 -1.13
N VAL A 246 4.85 12.41 0.16
CA VAL A 246 4.53 13.73 0.71
C VAL A 246 5.45 14.04 1.88
N LYS A 247 5.99 15.26 1.93
CA LYS A 247 6.79 15.72 3.06
C LYS A 247 5.87 16.12 4.21
N LEU A 248 5.95 15.38 5.31
CA LEU A 248 5.45 15.81 6.61
C LEU A 248 6.59 16.51 7.37
N GLU A 249 6.27 17.14 8.51
CA GLU A 249 7.22 17.92 9.31
C GLU A 249 8.54 17.17 9.62
N ASN A 250 8.45 15.89 9.96
CA ASN A 250 9.60 15.09 10.42
C ASN A 250 9.95 13.88 9.54
N ARG A 251 9.16 13.59 8.50
CA ARG A 251 9.35 12.39 7.67
C ARG A 251 8.66 12.51 6.31
N TRP A 252 8.99 11.59 5.43
CA TRP A 252 8.20 11.35 4.23
C TRP A 252 7.09 10.35 4.51
N LEU A 253 5.90 10.63 3.97
CA LEU A 253 4.76 9.74 3.85
C LEU A 253 4.79 9.15 2.44
N PHE A 254 4.72 7.82 2.30
CA PHE A 254 4.61 7.16 1.01
C PHE A 254 3.18 6.64 0.81
N MET A 255 2.62 6.83 -0.38
CA MET A 255 1.30 6.30 -0.71
C MET A 255 1.19 5.79 -2.14
N ASP A 256 0.42 4.72 -2.33
CA ASP A 256 -0.02 4.21 -3.63
C ASP A 256 -1.54 4.28 -3.72
N VAL A 257 -2.03 5.42 -4.21
CA VAL A 257 -3.47 5.70 -4.35
C VAL A 257 -4.12 4.76 -5.37
N THR A 258 -3.35 4.22 -6.31
CA THR A 258 -3.87 3.30 -7.33
C THR A 258 -4.23 1.97 -6.69
N TRP A 259 -3.34 1.43 -5.86
CA TRP A 259 -3.55 0.13 -5.20
C TRP A 259 -4.51 0.20 -4.01
N ASP A 260 -4.84 1.40 -3.53
CA ASP A 260 -5.92 1.61 -2.56
C ASP A 260 -7.30 1.86 -3.20
N SER A 261 -7.37 2.04 -4.52
CA SER A 261 -8.62 2.11 -5.28
C SER A 261 -9.07 0.73 -5.76
N ASN A 262 -10.35 0.42 -5.56
CA ASN A 262 -10.99 -0.78 -6.12
C ASN A 262 -11.89 -0.47 -7.33
N ASN A 263 -11.87 0.78 -7.82
CA ASN A 263 -12.62 1.21 -8.99
C ASN A 263 -11.85 0.83 -10.26
N ARG A 264 -12.55 0.27 -11.25
CA ARG A 264 -11.95 -0.07 -12.54
C ARG A 264 -12.87 0.26 -13.71
N TYR A 265 -12.27 0.62 -14.82
CA TYR A 265 -12.93 0.75 -16.10
C TYR A 265 -12.44 -0.39 -16.99
N GLU A 266 -13.35 -1.29 -17.35
CA GLU A 266 -13.05 -2.44 -18.20
C GLU A 266 -14.23 -2.75 -19.13
N ASN A 267 -13.92 -3.14 -20.36
CA ASN A 267 -14.89 -3.46 -21.39
C ASN A 267 -15.91 -2.33 -21.63
N GLY A 268 -15.48 -1.08 -21.58
CA GLY A 268 -16.34 0.07 -21.78
C GLY A 268 -17.20 0.49 -20.57
N ILE A 269 -17.03 -0.14 -19.40
CA ILE A 269 -17.94 0.01 -18.26
C ILE A 269 -17.19 0.48 -17.01
N TYR A 270 -17.76 1.45 -16.30
CA TYR A 270 -17.31 1.88 -14.98
C TYR A 270 -17.80 0.91 -13.90
N ILE A 271 -16.87 0.25 -13.22
CA ILE A 271 -17.15 -0.67 -12.12
C ILE A 271 -16.62 -0.08 -10.82
N LYS A 272 -17.56 0.31 -9.95
CA LYS A 272 -17.25 0.91 -8.65
C LYS A 272 -16.79 -0.19 -7.68
N GLY A 273 -15.67 0.04 -7.01
CA GLY A 273 -15.24 -0.79 -5.89
C GLY A 273 -16.05 -0.49 -4.64
N GLU A 274 -16.21 -1.48 -3.77
CA GLU A 274 -17.00 -1.32 -2.54
C GLU A 274 -16.40 -0.29 -1.57
N ARG A 275 -15.07 -0.19 -1.52
CA ARG A 275 -14.34 0.63 -0.55
C ARG A 275 -12.92 0.96 -0.98
N ILE A 276 -12.34 1.94 -0.31
CA ILE A 276 -10.90 2.27 -0.35
C ILE A 276 -10.19 1.33 0.61
N SER A 277 -8.99 0.86 0.24
CA SER A 277 -8.28 -0.16 1.01
C SER A 277 -7.43 0.41 2.15
N HIS A 278 -6.89 1.62 1.99
CA HIS A 278 -5.92 2.29 2.87
C HIS A 278 -4.63 1.50 3.20
N ARG A 279 -4.46 0.30 2.63
CA ARG A 279 -3.30 -0.58 2.80
C ARG A 279 -2.00 0.08 2.35
N TYR A 280 -2.08 0.90 1.30
CA TYR A 280 -0.94 1.60 0.72
C TYR A 280 -0.96 3.09 1.03
N PHE A 281 -1.62 3.54 2.10
CA PHE A 281 -1.51 4.91 2.60
C PHE A 281 -0.44 4.99 3.69
N ASP A 282 0.42 6.00 3.66
CA ASP A 282 1.42 6.29 4.70
C ASP A 282 2.31 5.10 5.14
N MET A 283 2.69 4.27 4.18
CA MET A 283 3.37 3.01 4.41
C MET A 283 4.76 3.18 5.03
N THR A 284 5.15 2.19 5.83
CA THR A 284 6.57 2.00 6.16
C THR A 284 7.35 1.50 4.94
N LEU A 285 8.62 1.90 4.84
CA LEU A 285 9.49 1.46 3.75
C LEU A 285 9.59 -0.08 3.62
N PRO A 286 9.71 -0.87 4.71
CA PRO A 286 9.71 -2.33 4.61
C PRO A 286 8.44 -2.88 3.96
N PHE A 287 7.27 -2.40 4.38
CA PHE A 287 5.99 -2.86 3.82
C PHE A 287 5.89 -2.53 2.33
N LEU A 288 6.23 -1.28 1.96
CA LEU A 288 6.30 -0.87 0.56
C LEU A 288 7.27 -1.75 -0.24
N SER A 289 8.47 -2.02 0.30
CA SER A 289 9.49 -2.87 -0.32
C SER A 289 9.11 -4.36 -0.45
N ALA A 290 8.00 -4.79 0.15
CA ALA A 290 7.45 -6.12 -0.08
C ALA A 290 6.93 -6.30 -1.51
N THR A 291 6.55 -5.20 -2.17
CA THR A 291 5.99 -5.20 -3.52
C THR A 291 6.65 -4.20 -4.46
N HIS A 292 7.28 -3.15 -3.94
CA HIS A 292 7.84 -2.05 -4.73
C HIS A 292 9.37 -1.97 -4.66
N ARG A 293 10.00 -1.72 -5.81
CA ARG A 293 11.42 -1.46 -5.95
C ARG A 293 11.64 -0.11 -6.62
N PHE A 294 12.47 0.73 -6.00
CA PHE A 294 12.93 2.00 -6.55
C PHE A 294 14.17 1.81 -7.41
N PHE A 295 14.43 2.81 -8.24
CA PHE A 295 15.59 2.89 -9.14
C PHE A 295 16.33 4.18 -8.84
#